data_AF-A0A7S2JU13-F1
#
_entry.id   AF-A0A7S2JU13-F1
#
_cell.length_a   1.000
_cell.length_b   1.000
_cell.length_c   1.000
_cell.angle_alpha   90.00
_cell.angle_beta   90.00
_cell.angle_gamma   90.00
#
_symmetry.space_group_name_H-M   'P 1'
#
loop_
_entity.id
_entity.type
_entity.pdbx_description
1 polymer ?
#
loop_
_entity_poly.entity_id
_entity_poly.type
_entity_poly.pdbx_seq_one_letter_code
_entity_poly.pdbx_strand_id
1 'polypeptide(L)'
;YPAASGFSAQERQLYIRPLKICCEMAKREIEVETKFHVEDVDEIEQRLVNLGAKRQSVQSFTDSYFDSVDPCITLRDYWLRYRKCDVKGLGAWQLKKPAAYETTATEIDRQTSVYEEVEGIRAVEEALAVLDL
;
A
#
# COMPACT_ATOMS: atom_id res chain seq x y z
N TYR A 1 35.32 12.93 -26.59
CA TYR A 1 35.18 12.73 -25.14
C TYR A 1 35.36 14.06 -24.43
N PRO A 2 34.30 14.68 -23.88
CA PRO A 2 34.43 15.59 -22.76
C PRO A 2 34.09 14.87 -21.45
N ALA A 3 34.80 15.28 -20.41
CA ALA A 3 34.88 14.70 -19.10
C ALA A 3 33.66 15.03 -18.21
N ALA A 4 33.45 14.16 -17.23
CA ALA A 4 32.53 14.34 -16.13
C ALA A 4 32.82 15.64 -15.36
N SER A 5 31.89 16.58 -15.43
CA SER A 5 31.82 17.72 -14.52
C SER A 5 31.11 17.28 -13.24
N GLY A 6 31.89 17.17 -12.17
CA GLY A 6 31.42 16.85 -10.83
C GLY A 6 30.45 17.89 -10.28
N PHE A 7 29.43 17.39 -9.58
CA PHE A 7 28.51 18.19 -8.79
C PHE A 7 29.25 18.94 -7.67
N SER A 8 28.94 20.22 -7.54
CA SER A 8 29.52 21.13 -6.56
C SER A 8 29.11 20.76 -5.14
N ALA A 9 29.97 21.04 -4.16
CA ALA A 9 29.73 20.72 -2.75
C ALA A 9 28.52 21.46 -2.12
N GLN A 10 27.90 22.40 -2.84
CA GLN A 10 26.73 23.16 -2.39
C GLN A 10 25.39 22.55 -2.82
N GLU A 11 25.37 21.58 -3.75
CA GLU A 11 24.13 20.92 -4.21
C GLU A 11 23.77 19.65 -3.41
N ARG A 12 24.60 19.26 -2.43
CA ARG A 12 24.35 18.08 -1.57
C ARG A 12 23.50 18.38 -0.32
N GLN A 13 23.04 19.62 -0.15
CA GLN A 13 22.48 20.09 1.11
C GLN A 13 20.95 20.31 1.11
N LEU A 14 20.23 19.75 0.13
CA LEU A 14 18.75 19.76 0.11
C LEU A 14 18.08 18.39 0.28
N TYR A 15 18.84 17.31 0.37
CA TYR A 15 18.33 15.97 0.66
C TYR A 15 18.98 15.49 1.96
N ILE A 16 18.19 14.87 2.83
CA ILE A 16 18.48 14.57 4.24
C ILE A 16 18.08 15.71 5.18
N ARG A 17 16.75 15.91 5.28
CA ARG A 17 16.20 16.26 6.59
C ARG A 17 16.44 15.05 7.50
N PRO A 18 16.85 15.26 8.78
CA PRO A 18 17.00 14.15 9.70
C PRO A 18 15.65 13.45 9.82
N LEU A 19 15.62 12.17 9.40
CA LEU A 19 14.58 11.23 9.77
C LEU A 19 14.55 11.26 11.29
N LYS A 20 13.53 11.94 11.82
CA LYS A 20 13.15 11.80 13.21
C LYS A 20 12.80 10.32 13.34
N ILE A 21 13.74 9.52 13.83
CA ILE A 21 13.46 8.16 14.30
C ILE A 21 12.63 8.37 15.56
N CYS A 22 11.36 8.70 15.34
CA CYS A 22 10.33 8.34 16.28
C CYS A 22 10.33 6.83 16.21
N CYS A 23 10.80 6.19 17.28
CA CYS A 23 10.51 4.79 17.55
C CYS A 23 8.98 4.71 17.78
N GLU A 24 8.23 4.85 16.69
CA GLU A 24 6.81 4.65 16.63
C GLU A 24 6.66 3.14 16.66
N MET A 25 6.22 2.62 17.81
CA MET A 25 5.82 1.22 17.91
C MET A 25 4.97 0.92 16.69
N ALA A 26 5.46 0.03 15.82
CA ALA A 26 4.79 -0.31 14.57
C ALA A 26 3.35 -0.69 14.89
N LYS A 27 2.41 0.24 14.68
CA LYS A 27 1.00 -0.01 14.90
C LYS A 27 0.63 -1.05 13.85
N ARG A 28 0.25 -2.23 14.33
CA ARG A 28 -0.22 -3.31 13.47
C ARG A 28 -1.61 -2.96 12.99
N GLU A 29 -1.76 -2.75 11.69
CA GLU A 29 -3.04 -2.43 11.07
C GLU A 29 -3.52 -3.65 10.29
N ILE A 30 -4.67 -4.19 10.71
CA ILE A 30 -5.32 -5.34 10.07
C ILE A 30 -6.50 -4.81 9.26
N GLU A 31 -6.50 -5.10 7.97
CA GLU A 31 -7.61 -4.81 7.08
C GLU A 31 -8.42 -6.09 6.85
N VAL A 32 -9.71 -6.04 7.19
CA VAL A 32 -10.68 -7.09 6.87
C VAL A 32 -11.63 -6.54 5.84
N GLU A 33 -11.67 -7.16 4.66
CA GLU A 33 -12.53 -6.70 3.57
C GLU A 33 -13.29 -7.85 2.92
N THR A 34 -14.47 -7.54 2.38
CA THR A 34 -15.25 -8.43 1.53
C THR A 34 -15.64 -7.68 0.26
N LYS A 35 -15.22 -8.20 -0.89
CA LYS A 35 -15.49 -7.56 -2.18
C LYS A 35 -16.83 -8.03 -2.71
N PHE A 36 -17.67 -7.10 -3.15
CA PHE A 36 -18.97 -7.40 -3.74
C PHE A 36 -19.14 -6.69 -5.08
N HIS A 37 -19.98 -7.27 -5.95
CA HIS A 37 -20.35 -6.66 -7.22
C HIS A 37 -21.48 -5.63 -7.01
N VAL A 38 -21.44 -4.54 -7.77
CA VAL A 38 -22.47 -3.50 -7.78
C VAL A 38 -22.98 -3.36 -9.20
N GLU A 39 -24.27 -3.63 -9.40
CA GLU A 39 -24.95 -3.50 -10.70
C GLU A 39 -25.40 -2.05 -10.95
N ASP A 40 -25.96 -1.40 -9.93
CA ASP A 40 -26.42 -0.01 -9.97
C ASP A 40 -25.75 0.80 -8.85
N VAL A 41 -24.89 1.74 -9.25
CA VAL A 41 -24.15 2.59 -8.31
C VAL A 41 -25.07 3.58 -7.61
N ASP A 42 -26.05 4.15 -8.33
CA ASP A 42 -26.95 5.17 -7.78
C ASP A 42 -27.87 4.56 -6.71
N GLU A 43 -28.35 3.33 -6.94
CA GLU A 43 -29.12 2.59 -5.95
C GLU A 43 -28.32 2.36 -4.66
N ILE A 44 -27.07 1.90 -4.78
CA ILE A 44 -26.20 1.64 -3.63
C ILE A 44 -25.88 2.94 -2.88
N GLU A 45 -25.56 4.03 -3.60
CA GLU A 45 -25.31 5.32 -2.98
C GLU A 45 -26.54 5.83 -2.21
N GLN A 46 -27.74 5.73 -2.80
CA GLN A 46 -28.98 6.13 -2.14
C GLN A 46 -29.27 5.28 -0.90
N ARG A 47 -29.03 3.96 -0.97
CA ARG A 47 -29.18 3.07 0.18
C ARG A 47 -28.22 3.43 1.32
N LEU A 48 -26.96 3.75 1.00
CA LEU A 48 -25.98 4.20 1.99
C LEU A 48 -26.42 5.50 2.67
N VAL A 49 -26.94 6.47 1.91
CA VAL A 49 -27.50 7.71 2.47
C VAL A 49 -28.69 7.44 3.39
N ASN A 50 -29.60 6.55 3.00
CA ASN A 50 -30.76 6.18 3.81
C ASN A 50 -30.37 5.50 5.12
N LEU A 51 -29.23 4.82 5.17
CA LEU A 51 -28.64 4.24 6.39
C LEU A 51 -27.87 5.27 7.25
N GLY A 52 -27.78 6.52 6.80
CA GLY A 52 -27.09 7.61 7.51
C GLY A 52 -25.60 7.72 7.18
N ALA A 53 -25.10 7.01 6.17
CA ALA A 53 -23.73 7.16 5.71
C ALA A 53 -23.53 8.56 5.09
N LYS A 54 -22.32 9.11 5.26
CA LYS A 54 -21.92 10.39 4.67
C LYS A 54 -20.70 10.16 3.79
N ARG A 55 -20.75 10.66 2.55
CA ARG A 55 -19.60 10.65 1.65
C ARG A 55 -18.49 11.53 2.24
N GLN A 56 -17.38 10.90 2.61
CA GLN A 56 -16.24 11.63 3.18
C GLN A 56 -15.40 12.31 2.09
N SER A 57 -15.13 11.63 0.99
CA SER A 57 -14.37 12.16 -0.13
C SER A 57 -14.60 11.35 -1.42
N VAL A 58 -14.23 11.93 -2.56
CA VAL A 58 -14.04 11.22 -3.84
C VAL A 58 -12.58 11.42 -4.22
N GLN A 59 -11.88 10.33 -4.53
CA GLN A 59 -10.45 10.36 -4.80
C GLN A 59 -10.13 9.56 -6.06
N SER A 60 -9.19 10.08 -6.85
CA SER A 60 -8.54 9.36 -7.95
C SER A 60 -7.11 9.05 -7.56
N PHE A 61 -6.69 7.83 -7.82
CA PHE A 61 -5.33 7.36 -7.56
C PHE A 61 -4.92 6.34 -8.62
N THR A 62 -3.61 6.17 -8.76
CA THR A 62 -3.00 5.13 -9.60
C THR A 62 -2.15 4.22 -8.73
N ASP A 63 -2.35 2.91 -8.87
CA ASP A 63 -1.50 1.90 -8.28
C ASP A 63 -0.53 1.35 -9.32
N SER A 64 0.77 1.43 -9.01
CA SER A 64 1.80 0.67 -9.70
C SER A 64 2.17 -0.53 -8.84
N TYR A 65 1.93 -1.74 -9.34
CA TYR A 65 2.29 -2.98 -8.66
C TYR A 65 3.70 -3.42 -9.05
N PHE A 66 4.43 -3.98 -8.09
CA PHE A 66 5.82 -4.41 -8.28
C PHE A 66 5.99 -5.84 -7.75
N ASP A 67 6.70 -6.66 -8.50
CA ASP A 67 7.14 -8.00 -8.12
C ASP A 67 8.54 -8.23 -8.73
N SER A 68 9.21 -9.32 -8.36
CA SER A 68 10.40 -9.79 -9.08
C SER A 68 10.02 -10.38 -10.44
N VAL A 69 11.04 -10.63 -11.28
CA VAL A 69 10.86 -11.26 -12.61
C VAL A 69 10.14 -12.61 -12.48
N ASP A 70 10.54 -13.38 -11.48
CA ASP A 70 9.75 -14.51 -10.98
C ASP A 70 8.78 -13.94 -9.92
N PRO A 71 7.46 -14.17 -9.98
CA PRO A 71 6.47 -13.47 -9.15
C PRO A 71 6.44 -13.96 -7.68
N CYS A 72 7.59 -13.90 -7.01
CA CYS A 72 7.85 -14.49 -5.70
C CYS A 72 7.01 -13.86 -4.58
N ILE A 73 6.75 -12.54 -4.63
CA ILE A 73 5.95 -11.92 -3.57
C ILE A 73 4.46 -12.27 -3.75
N THR A 74 3.94 -12.20 -4.98
CA THR A 74 2.52 -12.51 -5.24
C THR A 74 2.22 -13.99 -4.98
N LEU A 75 3.14 -14.89 -5.32
CA LEU A 75 3.00 -16.34 -5.03
C LEU A 75 2.97 -16.66 -3.53
N ARG A 76 3.47 -15.74 -2.69
CA ARG A 76 3.42 -15.86 -1.22
C ARG A 76 2.29 -15.04 -0.60
N ASP A 77 1.37 -14.54 -1.43
CA ASP A 77 0.23 -13.70 -1.05
C ASP A 77 0.63 -12.34 -0.44
N TYR A 78 1.73 -11.77 -0.96
CA TYR A 78 2.16 -10.41 -0.70
C TYR A 78 1.87 -9.52 -1.92
N TRP A 79 1.47 -8.28 -1.66
CA TRP A 79 1.11 -7.32 -2.70
C TRP A 79 1.80 -5.98 -2.45
N LEU A 80 2.93 -5.74 -3.13
CA LEU A 80 3.65 -4.47 -3.07
C LEU A 80 3.15 -3.52 -4.16
N ARG A 81 2.80 -2.30 -3.75
CA ARG A 81 2.38 -1.24 -4.67
C ARG A 81 2.91 0.13 -4.27
N TYR A 82 3.09 0.99 -5.26
CA TYR A 82 3.21 2.43 -5.07
C TYR A 82 1.89 3.09 -5.48
N ARG A 83 1.20 3.71 -4.52
CA ARG A 83 -0.07 4.40 -4.75
C ARG A 83 0.16 5.90 -4.87
N LYS A 84 -0.13 6.47 -6.03
CA LYS A 84 -0.05 7.92 -6.28
C LYS A 84 -1.45 8.53 -6.26
N CYS A 85 -1.68 9.52 -5.40
CA CYS A 85 -2.93 10.27 -5.38
C CYS A 85 -2.83 11.52 -6.26
N ASP A 86 -3.76 11.67 -7.20
CA ASP A 86 -3.69 12.71 -8.23
C ASP A 86 -3.74 14.13 -7.66
N VAL A 87 -4.44 14.32 -6.54
CA VAL A 87 -4.64 15.62 -5.89
C VAL A 87 -3.35 16.16 -5.26
N LYS A 88 -2.41 15.30 -4.86
CA LYS A 88 -1.18 15.70 -4.14
C LYS A 88 0.09 15.51 -4.96
N GLY A 89 0.03 14.79 -6.08
CA GLY A 89 1.20 14.44 -6.91
C GLY A 89 2.23 13.53 -6.22
N LEU A 90 2.08 13.30 -4.92
CA LEU A 90 2.89 12.43 -4.08
C LEU A 90 2.19 11.07 -3.95
N GLY A 91 2.99 10.01 -3.92
CA GLY A 91 2.53 8.66 -3.62
C GLY A 91 3.29 8.03 -2.46
N ALA A 92 2.74 6.93 -1.97
CA ALA A 92 3.31 6.15 -0.87
C ALA A 92 3.43 4.68 -1.27
N TRP A 93 4.44 4.03 -0.71
CA TRP A 93 4.59 2.58 -0.77
C TRP A 93 3.62 1.92 0.19
N GLN A 94 3.00 0.84 -0.25
CA GLN A 94 2.08 0.02 0.55
C GLN A 94 2.34 -1.45 0.26
N LEU A 95 2.37 -2.27 1.30
CA LEU A 95 2.50 -3.72 1.23
C LEU A 95 1.32 -4.35 1.97
N LYS A 96 0.54 -5.18 1.28
CA LYS A 96 -0.34 -6.15 1.93
C LYS A 96 0.44 -7.43 2.13
N LYS A 97 0.39 -7.99 3.34
CA LYS A 97 0.96 -9.31 3.64
C LYS A 97 -0.06 -10.20 4.35
N PRO A 98 0.08 -11.53 4.26
CA PRO A 98 -0.80 -12.46 4.95
C PRO A 98 -0.77 -12.18 6.44
N ALA A 99 -1.94 -12.07 7.07
CA ALA A 99 -1.99 -11.90 8.50
C ALA A 99 -1.56 -13.21 9.19
N ALA A 100 -0.63 -13.12 10.14
CA ALA A 100 0.00 -14.29 10.78
C ALA A 100 -0.93 -15.17 11.64
N TYR A 101 -2.25 -14.95 11.62
CA TYR A 101 -3.17 -15.80 12.36
C TYR A 101 -3.69 -16.91 11.45
N GLU A 102 -3.72 -18.13 12.00
CA GLU A 102 -4.35 -19.30 11.38
C GLU A 102 -5.85 -19.05 11.25
N THR A 103 -6.24 -18.29 10.24
CA THR A 103 -7.61 -18.38 9.77
C THR A 103 -7.70 -19.70 9.05
N THR A 104 -8.17 -20.73 9.76
CA THR A 104 -8.58 -21.98 9.15
C THR A 104 -9.52 -21.61 8.00
N ALA A 105 -9.02 -21.74 6.77
CA ALA A 105 -9.69 -21.37 5.52
C ALA A 105 -10.99 -22.17 5.25
N THR A 106 -11.52 -22.84 6.27
CA THR A 106 -12.69 -23.70 6.23
C THR A 106 -14.01 -22.97 6.53
N GLU A 107 -13.99 -21.73 7.06
CA GLU A 107 -15.24 -20.99 7.36
C GLU A 107 -15.32 -19.57 6.78
N ILE A 108 -14.23 -19.04 6.21
CA ILE A 108 -14.26 -17.72 5.59
C ILE A 108 -14.66 -17.86 4.13
N ASP A 109 -15.75 -17.19 3.75
CA ASP A 109 -16.22 -17.08 2.37
C ASP A 109 -15.06 -16.68 1.44
N ARG A 110 -15.01 -17.21 0.21
CA ARG A 110 -13.95 -16.95 -0.78
C ARG A 110 -13.81 -15.47 -1.16
N GLN A 111 -14.73 -14.63 -0.69
CA GLN A 111 -14.79 -13.19 -0.96
C GLN A 111 -14.20 -12.34 0.18
N THR A 112 -13.93 -12.93 1.34
CA THR A 112 -13.36 -12.23 2.49
C THR A 112 -11.86 -12.48 2.56
N SER A 113 -11.09 -11.41 2.59
CA SER A 113 -9.63 -11.46 2.69
C SER A 113 -9.14 -10.65 3.88
N VAL A 114 -8.07 -11.12 4.52
CA VAL A 114 -7.46 -10.41 5.64
C VAL A 114 -5.96 -10.26 5.46
N TYR A 115 -5.53 -9.01 5.50
CA TYR A 115 -4.14 -8.64 5.34
C TYR A 115 -3.68 -7.76 6.49
N GLU A 116 -2.39 -7.86 6.79
CA GLU A 116 -1.69 -6.81 7.51
C GLU A 116 -1.17 -5.79 6.49
N GLU A 117 -1.50 -4.51 6.69
CA GLU A 117 -1.01 -3.43 5.84
C GLU A 117 0.24 -2.77 6.46
N VAL A 118 1.25 -2.57 5.62
CA VAL A 118 2.47 -1.84 5.96
C VAL A 118 2.65 -0.71 4.96
N GLU A 119 2.91 0.50 5.44
CA GLU A 119 3.08 1.68 4.59
C GLU A 119 4.50 2.28 4.69
N GLY A 120 4.83 3.10 3.70
CA GLY A 120 6.07 3.86 3.65
C GLY A 120 7.30 2.99 3.35
N ILE A 121 8.47 3.43 3.79
CA ILE A 121 9.74 2.73 3.50
C ILE A 121 9.76 1.29 4.04
N ARG A 122 9.10 1.06 5.17
CA ARG A 122 8.96 -0.29 5.75
C ARG A 122 8.28 -1.29 4.82
N ALA A 123 7.35 -0.83 3.98
CA ALA A 123 6.70 -1.68 2.98
C ALA A 123 7.71 -2.25 1.98
N VAL A 124 8.70 -1.44 1.59
CA VAL A 124 9.77 -1.85 0.66
C VAL A 124 10.75 -2.77 1.37
N GLU A 125 11.17 -2.43 2.59
CA GLU A 125 12.09 -3.25 3.39
C GLU A 125 11.52 -4.66 3.65
N GLU A 126 10.24 -4.75 4.03
CA GLU A 126 9.59 -6.04 4.26
C GLU A 126 9.41 -6.83 2.96
N ALA A 127 9.12 -6.18 1.83
CA ALA A 127 9.03 -6.85 0.54
C ALA A 127 10.39 -7.39 0.06
N LEU A 128 11.48 -6.63 0.27
CA LEU A 128 12.84 -7.09 -0.05
C LEU A 128 13.25 -8.27 0.83
N ALA A 129 12.90 -8.24 2.12
CA ALA A 129 13.15 -9.36 3.03
C ALA A 129 12.45 -10.66 2.59
N VAL A 130 11.25 -10.56 1.97
CA VAL A 130 10.59 -11.73 1.37
C VAL A 130 11.38 -12.24 0.16
N LEU A 131 12.02 -11.37 -0.61
CA LEU A 131 12.79 -11.76 -1.81
C LEU A 131 14.17 -12.35 -1.49
N ASP A 132 14.55 -12.46 -0.21
CA ASP A 132 15.90 -12.84 0.24
C ASP A 132 17.01 -11.95 -0.36
N LEU A 133 16.70 -10.65 -0.59
CA LEU A 133 17.62 -9.63 -1.13
C LEU A 133 18.16 -8.68 -0.06
#